data_AF-L7W8B2-F1
#
_entry.id   AF-L7W8B2-F1
#
_cell.length_a   1.000
_cell.length_b   1.000
_cell.length_c   1.000
_cell.angle_alpha   90.00
_cell.angle_beta   90.00
_cell.angle_gamma   90.00
#
_symmetry.space_group_name_H-M   'P 1'
#
loop_
_entity.id
_entity.type
_entity.pdbx_description
1 polymer ?
#
loop_
_entity_poly.entity_id
_entity_poly.type
_entity_poly.pdbx_seq_one_letter_code
_entity_poly.pdbx_strand_id
1 'polypeptide(L)'
;MEKQKKLYFFNDKLKDLPKWVSTSLSIGLGILLAEMIFKVTEYSWPAYIVVAIYLMIIGYSIFKSTRKNAFTWVKETEFKIEIKGKKLDVDATFLSDFYVEENQLHIIRINRLDKFPIDHFSEKDIKKMLHLMKLQQANANN
;
A
#
# COMPACT_ATOMS: atom_id res chain seq x y z
N MET A 1 20.88 -10.29 27.61
CA MET A 1 20.98 -10.00 26.16
C MET A 1 19.62 -9.55 25.67
N GLU A 2 19.46 -8.27 25.33
CA GLU A 2 18.23 -7.80 24.70
C GLU A 2 18.05 -8.50 23.35
N LYS A 3 16.91 -9.18 23.15
CA LYS A 3 16.56 -9.77 21.86
C LYS A 3 16.51 -8.65 20.82
N GLN A 4 17.44 -8.68 19.87
CA GLN A 4 17.38 -7.79 18.70
C GLN A 4 16.01 -7.93 18.04
N LYS A 5 15.28 -6.82 17.93
CA LYS A 5 13.93 -6.80 17.35
C LYS A 5 14.07 -6.97 15.84
N LYS A 6 13.57 -8.08 15.31
CA LYS A 6 13.58 -8.36 13.87
C LYS A 6 12.60 -7.45 13.14
N LEU A 7 13.04 -6.86 12.03
CA LEU A 7 12.20 -6.21 11.02
C LEU A 7 11.83 -7.25 9.97
N TYR A 8 10.53 -7.45 9.74
CA TYR A 8 10.06 -8.40 8.73
C TYR A 8 9.84 -7.69 7.39
N PHE A 9 10.19 -8.35 6.30
CA PHE A 9 9.96 -7.84 4.94
C PHE A 9 8.85 -8.64 4.28
N PHE A 10 7.80 -7.95 3.86
CA PHE A 10 6.69 -8.52 3.14
C PHE A 10 6.59 -7.89 1.76
N ASN A 11 6.23 -8.71 0.78
CA ASN A 11 5.92 -8.25 -0.56
C ASN A 11 4.43 -8.49 -0.83
N ASP A 12 3.68 -7.42 -1.01
CA ASP A 12 2.22 -7.43 -1.16
C ASP A 12 1.82 -7.18 -2.62
N LYS A 13 2.56 -7.76 -3.58
CA LYS A 13 2.28 -7.68 -5.04
C LYS A 13 0.85 -8.03 -5.42
N LEU A 14 0.12 -8.78 -4.60
CA LEU A 14 -1.31 -9.05 -4.82
C LEU A 14 -2.16 -7.76 -4.83
N LYS A 15 -1.68 -6.66 -4.25
CA LYS A 15 -2.34 -5.34 -4.29
C LYS A 15 -2.06 -4.54 -5.56
N ASP A 16 -1.10 -4.97 -6.39
CA ASP A 16 -0.95 -4.45 -7.75
C ASP A 16 -2.08 -4.95 -8.67
N LEU A 17 -2.76 -6.02 -8.30
CA LEU A 17 -3.91 -6.51 -9.07
C LEU A 17 -5.05 -5.49 -9.04
N PRO A 18 -5.71 -5.22 -10.18
CA PRO A 18 -6.93 -4.43 -10.20
C PRO A 18 -7.94 -4.97 -9.19
N LYS A 19 -8.67 -4.08 -8.51
CA LYS A 19 -9.67 -4.48 -7.49
C LYS A 19 -10.62 -5.56 -8.00
N TRP A 20 -11.07 -5.46 -9.25
CA TRP A 20 -11.96 -6.46 -9.87
C TRP A 20 -11.32 -7.85 -9.99
N VAL A 21 -10.01 -7.95 -10.28
CA VAL A 21 -9.28 -9.22 -10.32
C VAL A 21 -9.19 -9.81 -8.92
N SER A 22 -8.80 -9.00 -7.93
CA SER A 22 -8.73 -9.43 -6.53
C SER A 22 -10.10 -9.90 -6.01
N THR A 23 -11.16 -9.15 -6.29
CA THR A 23 -12.53 -9.51 -5.90
C THR A 23 -12.99 -10.80 -6.59
N SER A 24 -12.72 -10.95 -7.88
CA SER A 24 -13.07 -12.17 -8.63
C SER A 24 -12.32 -13.39 -8.10
N LEU A 25 -11.04 -13.24 -7.75
CA LEU A 25 -10.24 -14.31 -7.15
C LEU A 25 -10.81 -14.73 -5.79
N SER A 26 -11.17 -13.77 -4.93
CA SER A 26 -11.77 -14.04 -3.62
C SER A 26 -13.14 -14.71 -3.73
N ILE A 27 -14.01 -14.24 -4.63
CA ILE A 27 -15.32 -14.85 -4.88
C ILE A 27 -15.15 -16.27 -5.44
N GLY A 28 -14.27 -16.45 -6.42
CA GLY A 28 -13.98 -17.76 -7.01
C GLY A 28 -13.43 -18.77 -6.01
N LEU A 29 -12.50 -18.34 -5.14
CA LEU A 29 -12.00 -19.16 -4.02
C LEU A 29 -13.12 -19.52 -3.03
N GLY A 30 -14.01 -18.57 -2.72
CA GLY A 30 -15.16 -18.80 -1.85
C GLY A 30 -16.16 -19.82 -2.41
N ILE A 31 -16.46 -19.72 -3.71
CA ILE A 31 -17.34 -20.67 -4.43
C ILE A 31 -16.70 -22.06 -4.48
N LEU A 32 -15.40 -22.15 -4.80
CA LEU A 32 -14.66 -23.43 -4.79
C LEU A 32 -14.64 -24.07 -3.41
N LEU A 33 -14.47 -23.27 -2.35
CA LEU A 33 -14.56 -23.75 -0.96
C LEU A 33 -15.96 -24.27 -0.62
N ALA A 34 -17.00 -23.53 -1.00
CA ALA A 34 -18.37 -23.94 -0.77
C ALA A 34 -18.68 -25.24 -1.52
N GLU A 35 -18.38 -25.32 -2.82
CA GLU A 35 -18.57 -26.55 -3.61
C GLU A 35 -17.82 -27.74 -3.03
N MET A 36 -16.57 -27.56 -2.58
CA MET A 36 -15.80 -28.63 -1.94
C MET A 36 -16.44 -29.13 -0.66
N ILE A 37 -16.92 -28.24 0.22
CA ILE A 37 -17.60 -28.63 1.46
C ILE A 37 -18.85 -29.48 1.14
N PHE A 38 -19.60 -29.13 0.09
CA PHE A 38 -20.79 -29.87 -0.32
C PHE A 38 -20.49 -31.18 -1.08
N LYS A 39 -19.33 -31.33 -1.72
CA LYS A 39 -18.93 -32.50 -2.53
C LYS A 39 -17.78 -33.34 -1.94
N VAL A 40 -17.42 -33.12 -0.66
CA VAL A 40 -16.35 -33.84 0.05
C VAL A 40 -16.51 -35.37 0.00
N THR A 41 -17.73 -35.87 -0.21
CA THR A 41 -18.06 -37.29 -0.31
C THR A 41 -17.61 -37.96 -1.62
N GLU A 42 -17.41 -37.21 -2.71
CA GLU A 42 -16.98 -37.77 -4.02
C GLU A 42 -15.50 -37.51 -4.34
N TYR A 43 -14.95 -36.39 -3.90
CA TYR A 43 -13.57 -35.98 -4.21
C TYR A 43 -12.80 -35.61 -2.92
N SER A 44 -12.36 -36.62 -2.19
CA SER A 44 -11.70 -36.44 -0.89
C SER A 44 -10.33 -35.76 -0.99
N TRP A 45 -9.44 -36.21 -1.88
CA TRP A 45 -8.07 -35.68 -1.97
C TRP A 45 -7.96 -34.22 -2.48
N PRO A 46 -8.73 -33.77 -3.50
CA PRO A 46 -8.66 -32.39 -3.98
C PRO A 46 -9.22 -31.42 -2.93
N ALA A 47 -10.25 -31.85 -2.17
CA ALA A 47 -10.82 -31.07 -1.07
C ALA A 47 -9.78 -30.75 0.00
N TYR A 48 -8.95 -31.73 0.38
CA TYR A 48 -7.87 -31.49 1.33
C TYR A 48 -6.84 -30.48 0.82
N ILE A 49 -6.52 -30.46 -0.47
CA ILE A 49 -5.57 -29.50 -1.06
C ILE A 49 -6.15 -28.07 -0.99
N VAL A 50 -7.41 -27.89 -1.37
CA VAL A 50 -8.06 -26.56 -1.33
C VAL A 50 -8.17 -26.04 0.10
N VAL A 51 -8.54 -26.89 1.05
CA VAL A 51 -8.57 -26.54 2.47
C VAL A 51 -7.18 -26.19 2.99
N ALA A 52 -6.14 -26.95 2.63
CA ALA A 52 -4.77 -26.67 3.02
C ALA A 52 -4.26 -25.33 2.47
N ILE A 53 -4.55 -25.01 1.20
CA ILE A 53 -4.25 -23.72 0.59
C ILE A 53 -4.95 -22.59 1.35
N TYR A 54 -6.24 -22.77 1.66
CA TYR A 54 -7.00 -21.78 2.40
C TYR A 54 -6.44 -21.50 3.81
N LEU A 55 -6.10 -22.56 4.55
CA LEU A 55 -5.47 -22.44 5.86
C LEU A 55 -4.09 -21.78 5.78
N MET A 56 -3.30 -22.06 4.74
CA MET A 56 -2.03 -21.37 4.50
C MET A 56 -2.23 -19.86 4.27
N ILE A 57 -3.24 -19.47 3.48
CA ILE A 57 -3.55 -18.06 3.20
C ILE A 57 -3.97 -17.32 4.48
N ILE A 58 -4.85 -17.94 5.28
CA ILE A 58 -5.29 -17.37 6.57
C ILE A 58 -4.12 -17.29 7.54
N GLY A 59 -3.37 -18.39 7.70
CA GLY A 59 -2.22 -18.45 8.59
C GLY A 59 -1.17 -17.40 8.25
N TYR A 60 -0.88 -17.21 6.96
CA TYR A 60 0.00 -16.16 6.47
C TYR A 60 -0.55 -14.76 6.77
N SER A 61 -1.85 -14.54 6.58
CA SER A 61 -2.51 -13.25 6.84
C SER A 61 -2.47 -12.87 8.33
N ILE A 62 -2.75 -13.83 9.22
CA ILE A 62 -2.63 -13.65 10.68
C ILE A 62 -1.16 -13.41 11.07
N PHE A 63 -0.24 -14.21 10.52
CA PHE A 63 1.19 -14.04 10.76
C PHE A 63 1.65 -12.63 10.38
N LYS A 64 1.25 -12.13 9.21
CA LYS A 64 1.57 -10.78 8.74
C LYS A 64 0.96 -9.72 9.67
N SER A 65 -0.32 -9.85 10.03
CA SER A 65 -1.03 -8.88 10.88
C SER A 65 -0.52 -8.82 12.33
N THR A 66 0.16 -9.86 12.81
CA THR A 66 0.72 -9.89 14.18
C THR A 66 2.12 -9.27 14.27
N ARG A 67 2.76 -8.90 13.15
CA ARG A 67 4.09 -8.28 13.15
C ARG A 67 4.02 -6.78 13.38
N LYS A 68 4.42 -6.37 14.58
CA LYS A 68 4.54 -4.95 15.00
C LYS A 68 5.74 -4.21 14.38
N ASN A 69 6.65 -4.93 13.72
CA ASN A 69 7.81 -4.36 13.02
C ASN A 69 7.88 -4.99 11.62
N ALA A 70 7.42 -4.28 10.60
CA ALA A 70 7.33 -4.79 9.25
C ALA A 70 7.54 -3.70 8.21
N PHE A 71 8.27 -4.03 7.15
CA PHE A 71 8.31 -3.28 5.91
C PHE A 71 7.48 -4.06 4.88
N THR A 72 6.44 -3.44 4.34
CA THR A 72 5.56 -4.05 3.34
C THR A 72 5.67 -3.28 2.03
N TRP A 73 6.25 -3.89 1.02
CA TRP A 73 6.22 -3.38 -0.34
C TRP A 73 4.80 -3.56 -0.92
N VAL A 74 4.16 -2.50 -1.41
CA VAL A 74 2.77 -2.56 -1.91
C VAL A 74 2.74 -2.45 -3.43
N LYS A 75 3.38 -1.42 -3.99
CA LYS A 75 3.49 -1.14 -5.44
C LYS A 75 4.88 -0.61 -5.77
N GLU A 76 5.18 -0.40 -7.05
CA GLU A 76 6.47 0.15 -7.51
C GLU A 76 6.94 1.39 -6.73
N THR A 77 6.01 2.29 -6.36
CA THR A 77 6.33 3.49 -5.58
C THR A 77 5.73 3.48 -4.18
N GLU A 78 4.83 2.56 -3.83
CA GLU A 78 4.13 2.57 -2.55
C GLU A 78 4.66 1.48 -1.61
N PHE A 79 5.03 1.88 -0.38
CA PHE A 79 5.38 0.94 0.68
C PHE A 79 4.77 1.36 2.02
N LYS A 80 4.67 0.40 2.94
CA LYS A 80 4.16 0.60 4.30
C LYS A 80 5.24 0.21 5.29
N ILE A 81 5.47 1.08 6.26
CA ILE A 81 6.35 0.81 7.40
C ILE A 81 5.50 0.68 8.65
N GLU A 82 5.66 -0.43 9.36
CA GLU A 82 5.12 -0.62 10.70
C GLU A 82 6.27 -0.76 11.67
N ILE A 83 6.39 0.13 12.66
CA ILE A 83 7.43 0.08 13.71
C ILE A 83 6.75 0.25 15.07
N LYS A 84 6.98 -0.69 15.99
CA LYS A 84 6.30 -0.77 17.29
C LYS A 84 4.77 -0.70 17.17
N GLY A 85 4.19 -1.17 16.07
CA GLY A 85 2.76 -1.13 15.76
C GLY A 85 2.23 0.20 15.19
N LYS A 86 3.08 1.22 15.07
CA LYS A 86 2.72 2.46 14.37
C LYS A 86 2.91 2.25 12.88
N LYS A 87 1.85 2.48 12.10
CA LYS A 87 1.82 2.29 10.64
C LYS A 87 2.01 3.62 9.93
N LEU A 88 2.85 3.62 8.90
CA LEU A 88 3.08 4.74 8.00
C LEU A 88 3.01 4.22 6.56
N ASP A 89 2.04 4.74 5.82
CA ASP A 89 1.97 4.53 4.37
C ASP A 89 2.80 5.64 3.69
N VAL A 90 3.70 5.22 2.81
CA VAL A 90 4.66 6.09 2.13
C VAL A 90 4.62 5.83 0.64
N ASP A 91 4.48 6.90 -0.13
CA ASP A 91 4.71 6.89 -1.57
C ASP A 91 6.09 7.51 -1.83
N ALA A 92 6.98 6.69 -2.38
CA ALA A 92 8.36 7.00 -2.69
C ALA A 92 8.50 8.12 -3.70
N THR A 93 7.47 8.39 -4.51
CA THR A 93 7.44 9.53 -5.43
C THR A 93 7.52 10.87 -4.70
N PHE A 94 7.08 10.90 -3.43
CA PHE A 94 7.11 12.09 -2.58
C PHE A 94 8.18 12.04 -1.51
N LEU A 95 9.13 11.10 -1.57
CA LEU A 95 10.27 11.06 -0.67
C LEU A 95 11.40 11.95 -1.18
N SER A 96 11.86 12.86 -0.32
CA SER A 96 13.05 13.66 -0.58
C SER A 96 14.30 12.96 -0.06
N ASP A 97 14.23 12.43 1.16
CA ASP A 97 15.37 11.80 1.83
C ASP A 97 14.91 10.85 2.96
N PHE A 98 15.75 9.89 3.33
CA PHE A 98 15.55 8.99 4.46
C PHE A 98 16.88 8.63 5.12
N TYR A 99 16.98 8.81 6.43
CA TYR A 99 18.18 8.48 7.18
C TYR A 99 17.85 8.08 8.62
N VAL A 100 18.82 7.47 9.29
CA VAL A 100 18.70 7.08 10.71
C VAL A 100 19.67 7.92 11.52
N GLU A 101 19.13 8.69 12.45
CA GLU A 101 19.90 9.54 13.37
C GLU A 101 19.30 9.36 14.78
N GLU A 102 20.15 9.35 15.81
CA GLU A 102 19.71 9.22 17.22
C GLU A 102 18.71 8.06 17.49
N ASN A 103 18.85 6.93 16.79
CA ASN A 103 17.96 5.76 16.90
C ASN A 103 16.50 6.05 16.46
N GLN A 104 16.32 7.07 15.61
CA GLN A 104 15.06 7.45 14.98
C GLN A 104 15.18 7.34 13.46
N LEU A 105 14.10 6.91 12.80
CA LEU A 105 14.01 6.90 11.34
C LEU A 105 13.41 8.24 10.90
N HIS A 106 14.22 9.04 10.22
CA HIS A 106 13.81 10.30 9.61
C HIS A 106 13.37 10.05 8.18
N ILE A 107 12.20 10.57 7.82
CA ILE A 107 11.62 10.46 6.49
C ILE A 107 11.22 11.87 6.06
N ILE A 108 11.95 12.44 5.10
CA ILE A 108 11.70 13.78 4.56
C ILE A 108 10.86 13.63 3.30
N ARG A 109 9.77 14.40 3.21
CA ARG A 109 8.85 14.38 2.07
C ARG A 109 8.98 15.66 1.24
N ILE A 110 8.88 15.52 -0.08
CA ILE A 110 8.85 16.64 -1.02
C ILE A 110 7.51 17.36 -0.88
N ASN A 111 7.54 18.69 -0.71
CA ASN A 111 6.34 19.51 -0.81
C ASN A 111 5.92 19.57 -2.29
N ARG A 112 4.73 19.05 -2.60
CA ARG A 112 4.21 18.72 -3.95
C ARG A 112 4.39 19.84 -4.99
N LEU A 113 4.95 19.51 -6.17
CA LEU A 113 4.92 20.34 -7.37
C LEU A 113 3.94 19.74 -8.38
N ASP A 114 2.72 20.26 -8.43
CA ASP A 114 1.74 19.86 -9.44
C ASP A 114 2.09 20.49 -10.80
N LYS A 115 2.22 19.64 -11.82
CA LYS A 115 2.40 20.08 -13.20
C LYS A 115 1.10 19.88 -13.95
N PHE A 116 0.60 20.94 -14.57
CA PHE A 116 -0.55 20.88 -15.45
C PHE A 116 -0.11 21.20 -16.88
N PRO A 117 -0.56 20.43 -17.88
CA PRO A 117 -0.38 20.81 -19.27
C PRO A 117 -1.13 22.13 -19.53
N ILE A 118 -0.41 23.13 -20.06
CA ILE A 118 -0.94 24.47 -20.32
C ILE A 118 -0.95 24.83 -21.81
N ASP A 119 -0.68 23.87 -22.66
CA ASP A 119 -0.69 23.95 -24.12
C ASP A 119 -2.04 24.43 -24.69
N HIS A 120 -3.13 24.27 -23.93
CA HIS A 120 -4.47 24.75 -24.29
C HIS A 120 -4.80 26.18 -23.79
N PHE A 121 -3.95 26.81 -22.98
CA PHE A 121 -4.20 28.16 -22.46
C PHE A 121 -3.43 29.23 -23.24
N SER A 122 -4.03 30.40 -23.43
CA SER A 122 -3.32 31.55 -24.00
C SER A 122 -2.32 32.12 -22.98
N GLU A 123 -1.21 32.71 -23.45
CA GLU A 123 -0.24 33.38 -22.56
C GLU A 123 -0.90 34.46 -21.67
N LYS A 124 -1.92 35.14 -22.20
CA LYS A 124 -2.66 36.17 -21.46
C LYS A 124 -3.42 35.57 -20.29
N ASP A 125 -4.06 34.43 -20.49
CA ASP A 125 -4.84 33.74 -19.45
C ASP A 125 -3.91 33.14 -18.39
N ILE A 126 -2.77 32.59 -18.79
CA ILE A 126 -1.72 32.12 -17.88
C ILE A 126 -1.22 33.27 -17.01
N LYS A 127 -0.90 34.43 -17.59
CA LYS A 127 -0.46 35.62 -16.85
C LYS A 127 -1.52 36.11 -15.87
N LYS A 128 -2.80 36.12 -16.28
CA LYS A 128 -3.92 36.50 -15.41
C LYS A 128 -4.08 35.52 -14.24
N MET A 129 -4.02 34.22 -14.49
CA MET A 129 -4.11 33.18 -13.48
C MET A 129 -2.98 33.31 -12.45
N LEU A 130 -1.73 33.45 -12.90
CA LEU A 130 -0.58 33.64 -12.02
C LEU A 130 -0.70 34.91 -11.16
N HIS A 131 -1.20 36.00 -11.74
CA HIS A 131 -1.42 37.25 -11.01
C HIS A 131 -2.47 37.08 -9.90
N LEU A 132 -3.60 36.42 -10.19
CA LEU A 132 -4.65 36.15 -9.21
C LEU A 132 -4.18 35.22 -8.09
N MET A 133 -3.42 34.17 -8.41
CA MET A 133 -2.85 33.27 -7.40
C MET A 133 -1.88 33.99 -6.46
N LYS A 134 -1.04 34.88 -6.99
CA LYS A 134 -0.14 35.72 -6.17
C LYS A 134 -0.90 36.67 -5.25
N LEU A 135 -1.97 37.30 -5.74
CA LEU A 135 -2.83 38.16 -4.92
C LEU A 135 -3.49 37.37 -3.79
N GLN A 136 -4.01 36.18 -4.09
CA GLN A 136 -4.65 35.32 -3.09
C GLN A 136 -3.64 34.86 -2.02
N GLN A 137 -2.41 34.55 -2.41
CA GLN A 137 -1.34 34.18 -1.47
C GLN A 137 -0.92 35.37 -0.59
N ALA A 138 -0.82 36.58 -1.15
CA ALA A 138 -0.50 37.78 -0.39
C ALA A 138 -1.59 38.11 0.63
N ASN A 139 -2.87 37.93 0.27
CA ASN A 139 -4.00 38.14 1.17
C ASN A 139 -4.12 37.06 2.26
N ALA A 140 -3.63 35.84 2.03
CA ALA A 140 -3.64 34.78 3.03
C ALA A 140 -2.53 34.92 4.08
N ASN A 141 -1.50 35.72 3.79
CA ASN A 141 -0.34 35.96 4.67
C ASN A 141 -0.43 37.30 5.44
N ASN A 142 -1.51 38.06 5.27
CA ASN A 142 -1.86 39.28 6.01
C ASN A 142 -3.05 39.00 6.93
#